data_AF-T2JE20-F1
#
_entry.id   AF-T2JE20-F1
#
_cell.length_a   1.000
_cell.length_b   1.000
_cell.length_c   1.000
_cell.angle_alpha   90.00
_cell.angle_beta   90.00
_cell.angle_gamma   90.00
#
_symmetry.space_group_name_H-M   'P 1'
#
loop_
_entity.id
_entity.type
_entity.pdbx_description
1 polymer ?
#
loop_
_entity_poly.entity_id
_entity_poly.type
_entity_poly.pdbx_seq_one_letter_code
_entity_poly.pdbx_strand_id
1 'polypeptide(L)'
;MPVSNKIRLTGKNCFMITQAKVKKQIISLENYRKLEDISDFKHEYHDGVIIALTGGTINHNRIIRNLIYWLMNLCNNQTYEVFSSDLRVWIPEHKRGFYPYVMVITGDAIFNENRQD
;
A
#
# COMPACT_ATOMS: atom_id res chain seq x y z
N MET A 1 31.86 -24.10 -14.12
CA MET A 1 33.18 -23.84 -13.50
C MET A 1 33.34 -22.33 -13.35
N PRO A 2 33.45 -21.78 -12.13
CA PRO A 2 33.55 -20.34 -11.95
C PRO A 2 35.00 -19.91 -12.20
N VAL A 3 35.20 -18.92 -13.07
CA VAL A 3 36.49 -18.26 -13.26
C VAL A 3 36.62 -17.20 -12.16
N SER A 4 37.58 -17.40 -11.26
CA SER A 4 37.95 -16.48 -10.19
C SER A 4 38.56 -15.21 -10.81
N ASN A 5 37.89 -14.06 -10.65
CA ASN A 5 38.51 -12.76 -10.93
C ASN A 5 39.16 -12.23 -9.66
N LYS A 6 40.49 -12.40 -9.55
CA LYS A 6 41.33 -11.67 -8.59
C LYS A 6 41.55 -10.26 -9.11
N ILE A 7 40.98 -9.26 -8.44
CA ILE A 7 41.27 -7.85 -8.71
C ILE A 7 42.37 -7.39 -7.73
N ARG A 8 43.53 -7.02 -8.29
CA ARG A 8 44.68 -6.46 -7.58
C ARG A 8 44.45 -4.95 -7.42
N LEU A 9 44.36 -4.47 -6.19
CA LEU A 9 44.14 -3.05 -5.88
C LEU A 9 45.49 -2.32 -5.80
N THR A 10 45.74 -1.41 -6.75
CA THR A 10 46.78 -0.39 -6.63
C THR A 10 46.26 0.94 -7.17
N GLY A 11 46.13 1.94 -6.30
CA GLY A 11 46.16 3.36 -6.66
C GLY A 11 44.81 4.05 -6.90
N LYS A 12 44.47 4.98 -5.99
CA LYS A 12 43.53 6.12 -6.16
C LYS A 12 42.10 5.77 -6.62
N ASN A 13 41.28 5.28 -5.69
CA ASN A 13 39.84 5.11 -5.90
C ASN A 13 39.10 6.47 -5.86
N CYS A 14 38.96 7.12 -7.00
CA CYS A 14 37.78 7.96 -7.25
C CYS A 14 36.64 7.01 -7.64
N PHE A 15 35.74 6.72 -6.70
CA PHE A 15 34.55 5.91 -6.99
C PHE A 15 33.58 6.75 -7.81
N MET A 16 33.62 6.58 -9.13
CA MET A 16 32.47 6.89 -9.98
C MET A 16 31.42 5.81 -9.72
N ILE A 17 30.54 6.04 -8.75
CA ILE A 17 29.36 5.18 -8.57
C ILE A 17 28.49 5.40 -9.81
N THR A 18 28.57 4.46 -10.74
CA THR A 18 27.67 4.42 -11.89
C THR A 18 26.29 4.13 -11.32
N GLN A 19 25.41 5.14 -11.29
CA GLN A 19 24.02 4.93 -10.90
C GLN A 19 23.38 3.99 -11.93
N ALA A 20 23.12 2.75 -11.52
CA ALA A 20 22.27 1.86 -12.29
C ALA A 20 20.91 2.54 -12.43
N LYS A 21 20.51 2.85 -13.67
CA LYS A 21 19.23 3.45 -13.99
C LYS A 21 18.14 2.40 -13.71
N VAL A 22 17.62 2.37 -12.48
CA VAL A 22 16.50 1.48 -12.10
C VAL A 22 15.32 1.86 -12.98
N LYS A 23 15.00 1.01 -13.95
CA LYS A 23 13.82 1.18 -14.80
C LYS A 23 12.61 0.98 -13.88
N LYS A 24 11.94 2.07 -13.50
CA LYS A 24 10.72 2.02 -12.69
C LYS A 24 9.69 1.19 -13.47
N GLN A 25 9.49 -0.06 -13.05
CA GLN A 25 8.56 -0.95 -13.72
C GLN A 25 7.15 -0.52 -13.32
N ILE A 26 6.44 0.10 -14.27
CA ILE A 26 5.04 0.50 -14.08
C ILE A 26 4.20 -0.78 -14.15
N ILE A 27 3.51 -1.10 -13.07
CA ILE A 27 2.65 -2.27 -12.95
C ILE A 27 1.23 -1.85 -13.37
N SER A 28 0.53 -2.67 -14.16
CA SER A 28 -0.88 -2.40 -14.47
C SER A 28 -1.77 -2.64 -13.26
N LEU A 29 -2.93 -1.99 -13.21
CA LEU A 29 -3.93 -2.22 -12.17
C LEU A 29 -4.33 -3.71 -12.07
N GLU A 30 -4.48 -4.37 -13.22
CA GLU A 30 -4.81 -5.80 -13.30
C GLU A 30 -3.73 -6.69 -12.68
N ASN A 31 -2.46 -6.41 -12.95
CA ASN A 31 -1.36 -7.18 -12.36
C ASN A 31 -1.23 -6.92 -10.86
N TYR A 32 -1.51 -5.69 -10.42
CA TYR A 32 -1.60 -5.37 -8.99
C TYR A 32 -2.73 -6.14 -8.30
N ARG A 33 -3.93 -6.21 -8.90
CA ARG A 33 -5.05 -6.97 -8.33
C ARG A 33 -4.74 -8.46 -8.19
N LYS A 34 -4.13 -9.08 -9.22
CA LYS A 34 -3.67 -10.47 -9.15
C LYS A 34 -2.61 -10.70 -8.06
N LEU A 35 -1.75 -9.72 -7.84
CA LEU A 35 -0.77 -9.77 -6.76
C LEU A 35 -1.47 -9.71 -5.39
N GLU A 36 -2.44 -8.83 -5.21
CA GLU A 36 -3.21 -8.72 -3.96
C GLU A 36 -4.00 -9.99 -3.66
N ASP A 37 -4.58 -10.66 -4.67
CA ASP A 37 -5.36 -11.88 -4.48
C ASP A 37 -4.56 -13.06 -3.91
N ILE A 38 -3.23 -13.05 -4.06
CA ILE A 38 -2.34 -14.12 -3.60
C ILE A 38 -1.38 -13.69 -2.48
N SER A 39 -1.43 -12.42 -2.07
CA SER A 39 -0.46 -11.89 -1.10
C SER A 39 -0.96 -12.01 0.33
N ASP A 40 -0.06 -12.43 1.22
CA ASP A 40 -0.26 -12.35 2.67
C ASP A 40 -0.14 -10.91 3.22
N PHE A 41 0.34 -9.97 2.39
CA PHE A 41 0.56 -8.57 2.76
C PHE A 41 -0.28 -7.64 1.90
N LYS A 42 -0.77 -6.57 2.52
CA LYS A 42 -1.51 -5.51 1.83
C LYS A 42 -0.54 -4.55 1.14
N HIS A 43 -0.90 -4.11 -0.06
CA HIS A 43 -0.15 -3.09 -0.78
C HIS A 43 -1.07 -1.98 -1.28
N GLU A 44 -0.57 -0.75 -1.28
CA GLU A 44 -1.20 0.35 -1.96
C GLU A 44 -0.76 0.42 -3.42
N TYR A 45 -1.68 0.84 -4.29
CA TYR A 45 -1.42 1.10 -5.70
C TYR A 45 -1.43 2.60 -5.95
N HIS A 46 -0.38 3.10 -6.59
CA HIS A 46 -0.17 4.52 -6.89
C HIS A 46 0.20 4.70 -8.36
N ASP A 47 -0.81 4.70 -9.23
CA ASP A 47 -0.66 4.85 -10.70
C ASP A 47 0.50 4.00 -11.27
N GLY A 48 0.51 2.73 -10.90
CA GLY A 48 1.47 1.73 -11.35
C GLY A 48 2.70 1.54 -10.46
N VAL A 49 2.74 2.21 -9.32
CA VAL A 49 3.69 1.94 -8.23
C VAL A 49 3.00 1.15 -7.13
N ILE A 50 3.60 0.05 -6.69
CA ILE A 50 3.12 -0.72 -5.55
C ILE A 50 3.93 -0.33 -4.30
N ILE A 51 3.24 -0.02 -3.20
CA ILE A 51 3.84 0.28 -1.91
C ILE A 51 3.34 -0.76 -0.90
N ALA A 52 4.24 -1.59 -0.38
CA ALA A 52 3.88 -2.54 0.67
C ALA A 52 3.54 -1.80 1.97
N LEU A 53 2.43 -2.18 2.59
CA LEU A 53 2.08 -1.66 3.90
C LEU A 53 2.87 -2.39 4.98
N THR A 54 3.46 -1.62 5.87
CA THR A 54 4.09 -2.14 7.08
C THR A 54 3.02 -2.39 8.14
N GLY A 55 3.20 -3.43 8.95
CA GLY A 55 2.31 -3.70 10.09
C GLY A 55 2.25 -2.54 11.10
N GLY A 56 1.20 -2.54 11.92
CA GLY A 56 1.00 -1.53 12.96
C GLY A 56 1.67 -1.89 14.30
N THR A 57 2.01 -0.88 15.10
CA THR A 57 2.41 -1.07 16.51
C THR A 57 1.19 -1.19 17.44
N ILE A 58 1.37 -1.65 18.67
CA ILE A 58 0.30 -1.67 19.69
C ILE A 58 -0.25 -0.25 19.94
N ASN A 59 0.62 0.76 20.04
CA ASN A 59 0.20 2.15 20.27
C ASN A 59 -0.60 2.68 19.09
N HIS A 60 -0.16 2.38 17.86
CA HIS A 60 -0.90 2.72 16.65
C HIS A 60 -2.31 2.13 16.64
N ASN A 61 -2.44 0.83 16.98
CA ASN A 61 -3.75 0.17 17.08
C ASN A 61 -4.64 0.77 18.19
N ARG A 62 -4.06 1.16 19.33
CA ARG A 62 -4.82 1.82 20.41
C ARG A 62 -5.41 3.16 19.96
N ILE A 63 -4.66 3.95 19.19
CA ILE A 63 -5.13 5.23 18.64
C ILE A 63 -6.28 4.99 17.68
N ILE A 64 -6.11 4.09 16.70
CA ILE A 64 -7.15 3.74 15.72
C ILE A 64 -8.42 3.25 16.41
N ARG A 65 -8.29 2.32 17.36
CA ARG A 65 -9.44 1.78 18.11
C ARG A 65 -10.22 2.88 18.82
N ASN A 66 -9.50 3.80 19.50
CA ASN A 66 -10.16 4.91 20.19
C ASN A 66 -10.86 5.84 19.18
N LEU A 67 -10.24 6.11 18.03
CA LEU A 67 -10.83 6.93 16.98
C LEU A 67 -12.11 6.29 16.41
N ILE A 68 -12.09 4.99 16.10
CA ILE A 68 -13.27 4.24 15.65
C ILE A 68 -14.38 4.35 16.70
N TYR A 69 -14.07 4.11 17.98
CA TYR A 69 -15.05 4.24 19.06
C TYR A 69 -15.71 5.63 19.10
N TRP A 70 -14.93 6.70 19.00
CA TRP A 70 -15.48 8.06 18.98
C TRP A 70 -16.34 8.32 17.73
N LEU A 71 -15.88 7.90 16.55
CA LEU A 71 -16.62 8.08 15.30
C LEU A 71 -17.95 7.31 15.32
N MET A 72 -17.95 6.06 15.76
CA MET A 72 -19.18 5.27 15.90
C MET A 72 -20.19 5.94 16.85
N ASN A 73 -19.72 6.51 17.96
CA ASN A 73 -20.60 7.22 18.89
C ASN A 73 -21.14 8.54 18.31
N LEU A 74 -20.33 9.28 17.57
CA LEU A 74 -20.74 10.53 16.92
C LEU A 74 -21.73 10.28 15.76
N CYS A 75 -21.52 9.19 15.02
CA CYS A 75 -22.37 8.76 13.92
C CYS A 75 -23.64 8.02 14.37
N ASN A 76 -23.82 7.81 15.68
CA ASN A 76 -24.97 7.09 16.21
C ASN A 76 -26.28 7.82 15.82
N ASN A 77 -27.25 7.09 15.27
CA ASN A 77 -28.51 7.57 14.67
C ASN A 77 -28.40 8.29 13.29
N GLN A 78 -27.28 8.15 12.59
CA GLN A 78 -27.12 8.66 11.22
C GLN A 78 -26.82 7.51 10.25
N THR A 79 -26.97 7.75 8.94
CA THR A 79 -26.73 6.75 7.88
C THR A 79 -25.23 6.56 7.57
N TYR A 80 -24.36 6.73 8.56
CA TYR A 80 -22.91 6.59 8.40
C TYR A 80 -22.43 5.24 8.88
N GLU A 81 -21.46 4.67 8.17
CA GLU A 81 -20.79 3.43 8.53
C GLU A 81 -19.29 3.65 8.65
N VAL A 82 -18.69 3.07 9.70
CA VAL A 82 -17.26 3.23 10.02
C VAL A 82 -16.54 1.91 9.78
N PHE A 83 -15.49 1.94 8.94
CA PHE A 83 -14.68 0.78 8.59
C PHE A 83 -13.23 0.92 9.08
N SER A 84 -12.62 -0.21 9.43
CA SER A 84 -11.18 -0.34 9.71
C SER A 84 -10.36 -0.45 8.42
N SER A 85 -9.04 -0.59 8.57
CA SER A 85 -8.04 -0.72 7.49
C SER A 85 -8.09 -1.99 6.66
N ASP A 86 -9.20 -2.72 6.69
CA ASP A 86 -9.36 -3.98 5.96
C ASP A 86 -9.94 -3.77 4.57
N LEU A 87 -10.62 -2.65 4.34
CA LEU A 87 -11.11 -2.27 3.02
C LEU A 87 -10.15 -1.29 2.33
N ARG A 88 -10.10 -1.40 1.00
CA ARG A 88 -9.32 -0.56 0.12
C ARG A 88 -10.21 0.47 -0.57
N VAL A 89 -9.83 1.74 -0.47
CA VAL A 89 -10.48 2.81 -1.23
C VAL A 89 -9.82 2.93 -2.60
N TRP A 90 -10.63 2.81 -3.65
CA TRP A 90 -10.21 3.16 -5.01
C TRP A 90 -10.56 4.62 -5.33
N ILE A 91 -9.58 5.38 -5.83
CA ILE A 91 -9.75 6.76 -6.29
C ILE A 91 -9.48 6.79 -7.81
N PRO A 92 -10.55 6.72 -8.65
CA PRO A 92 -10.42 6.61 -10.11
C PRO A 92 -9.61 7.74 -10.75
N GLU A 93 -9.80 8.98 -10.28
CA GLU A 93 -9.21 10.19 -10.84
C GLU A 93 -7.68 10.18 -10.76
N HIS A 94 -7.15 9.45 -9.78
CA HIS A 94 -5.71 9.35 -9.52
C HIS A 94 -5.15 7.97 -9.81
N LYS A 95 -6.01 7.01 -10.18
CA LYS A 95 -5.66 5.59 -10.32
C LYS A 95 -4.92 5.08 -9.08
N ARG A 96 -5.52 5.28 -7.90
CA ARG A 96 -4.91 4.89 -6.64
C ARG A 96 -5.82 4.01 -5.78
N GLY A 97 -5.22 3.02 -5.14
CA GLY A 97 -5.86 2.14 -4.15
C GLY A 97 -5.14 2.25 -2.81
N PHE A 98 -5.87 2.59 -1.75
CA PHE A 98 -5.32 2.83 -0.41
C PHE A 98 -6.03 1.99 0.65
N TYR A 99 -5.30 1.58 1.69
CA TYR A 99 -5.92 1.03 2.91
C TYR A 99 -5.85 2.10 4.01
N PRO A 100 -6.84 3.00 4.10
CA PRO A 100 -6.87 3.99 5.17
C PRO A 100 -7.00 3.31 6.53
N TYR A 101 -6.42 3.91 7.58
CA TYR A 101 -6.53 3.34 8.92
C TYR A 101 -7.96 3.32 9.48
N VAL A 102 -8.76 4.31 9.09
CA VAL A 102 -10.19 4.41 9.40
C VAL A 102 -10.89 5.08 8.21
N MET A 103 -12.07 4.59 7.85
CA MET A 103 -12.93 5.15 6.82
C MET A 103 -14.33 5.37 7.38
N VAL A 104 -14.98 6.45 6.95
CA VAL A 104 -16.40 6.70 7.24
C VAL A 104 -17.09 6.97 5.91
N ILE A 105 -18.16 6.23 5.62
CA ILE A 105 -18.98 6.43 4.42
C ILE A 105 -20.42 6.76 4.83
N THR A 106 -21.20 7.28 3.88
CA THR A 106 -22.65 7.45 4.00
C THR A 106 -23.34 6.70 2.88
N GLY A 107 -24.47 6.07 3.19
CA GLY A 107 -25.16 5.20 2.24
C GLY A 107 -24.39 3.89 1.99
N ASP A 108 -24.74 3.22 0.90
CA ASP A 108 -24.20 1.89 0.59
C ASP A 108 -22.79 1.96 -0.02
N ALA A 109 -21.93 1.01 0.34
CA ALA A 109 -20.62 0.86 -0.27
C ALA A 109 -20.75 0.53 -1.77
N ILE A 110 -20.02 1.28 -2.60
CA ILE A 110 -19.93 1.04 -4.04
C ILE A 110 -18.63 0.32 -4.33
N PHE A 111 -18.75 -0.91 -4.80
CA PHE A 111 -17.60 -1.75 -5.10
C PHE A 111 -17.00 -1.46 -6.46
N ASN A 112 -15.67 -1.58 -6.55
CA ASN A 112 -14.94 -1.37 -7.78
C ASN A 112 -14.95 -2.66 -8.62
N GLU A 113 -15.75 -2.67 -9.69
CA GLU A 113 -15.94 -3.83 -10.56
C GLU A 113 -16.45 -5.05 -9.79
N ASN A 114 -15.76 -6.20 -9.86
CA ASN A 114 -16.18 -7.46 -9.23
C ASN A 114 -15.50 -7.71 -7.87
N ARG A 115 -15.02 -6.65 -7.23
CA ARG A 115 -14.28 -6.73 -5.95
C ARG A 115 -15.21 -6.53 -4.75
N GLN A 116 -14.81 -7.02 -3.59
CA GLN A 116 -15.54 -6.86 -2.32
C GLN A 116 -14.67 -6.26 -1.20
N ASP A 117 -13.44 -5.90 -1.55
CA ASP A 117 -12.36 -5.38 -0.70
C ASP A 117 -12.00 -3.94 -1.06
#